data_AF-W4V3W7-F1
#
_entry.id   AF-W4V3W7-F1
#
_cell.length_a   1.000
_cell.length_b   1.000
_cell.length_c   1.000
_cell.angle_alpha   90.00
_cell.angle_beta   90.00
_cell.angle_gamma   90.00
#
_symmetry.space_group_name_H-M   'P 1'
#
loop_
_entity.id
_entity.type
_entity.pdbx_description
1 polymer ?
#
loop_
_entity_poly.entity_id
_entity_poly.type
_entity_poly.pdbx_seq_one_letter_code
_entity_poly.pdbx_strand_id
1 'polypeptide(L)' 'MKAASHAKRVLFIKDGAVYHQIYRGNCSYDEMYQKISDTLTLLTTGGDKNA' A
#
# COMPACT_ATOMS: atom_id res chain seq x y z
N MET A 1 -3.26 5.60 -8.84
CA MET A 1 -3.02 4.22 -8.35
C MET A 1 -2.71 3.20 -9.45
N LYS A 2 -3.29 3.32 -10.66
CA LYS A 2 -3.03 2.35 -11.76
C LYS A 2 -1.55 2.11 -12.09
N ALA A 3 -0.70 3.13 -12.05
CA ALA A 3 0.73 2.96 -12.28
C ALA A 3 1.42 2.09 -11.20
N ALA A 4 1.02 2.24 -9.93
CA ALA A 4 1.60 1.48 -8.81
C ALA A 4 1.18 0.00 -8.82
N SER A 5 -0.01 -0.33 -9.32
CA SER A 5 -0.45 -1.72 -9.51
C SER A 5 0.33 -2.45 -10.60
N HIS A 6 1.04 -1.75 -11.49
CA HIS A 6 1.98 -2.37 -12.42
C HIS A 6 3.36 -2.65 -11.82
N ALA A 7 3.69 -2.03 -10.68
CA ALA A 7 4.98 -2.20 -10.04
C ALA A 7 5.13 -3.60 -9.46
N LYS A 8 6.37 -4.11 -9.38
CA LYS A 8 6.66 -5.39 -8.72
C LYS A 8 6.64 -5.27 -7.19
N ARG A 9 6.87 -4.06 -6.68
CA ARG A 9 6.90 -3.71 -5.27
C ARG A 9 6.48 -2.26 -5.08
N VAL A 10 5.70 -2.01 -4.04
CA VAL A 10 5.26 -0.67 -3.63
C VAL A 10 5.68 -0.46 -2.17
N LEU A 11 6.31 0.68 -1.90
CA LEU A 11 6.81 1.06 -0.57
C LEU A 11 6.01 2.26 -0.07
N PHE A 12 5.51 2.16 1.14
CA PHE A 12 4.87 3.25 1.87
C PHE A 12 5.86 3.78 2.88
N ILE A 13 6.27 5.03 2.67
CA ILE A 13 7.25 5.71 3.50
C ILE A 13 6.50 6.72 4.36
N LYS A 14 6.77 6.69 5.66
CA LYS A 14 6.28 7.66 6.64
C LYS A 14 7.47 8.12 7.47
N ASP A 15 7.64 9.44 7.61
CA ASP A 15 8.71 10.06 8.41
C ASP A 15 10.12 9.56 8.05
N GLY A 16 10.38 9.33 6.75
CA GLY A 16 11.67 8.86 6.24
C GLY A 16 11.94 7.37 6.46
N ALA A 17 11.03 6.62 7.08
CA ALA A 17 11.13 5.18 7.29
C ALA A 17 10.13 4.40 6.44
N VAL A 18 10.49 3.16 6.06
CA VAL A 18 9.57 2.24 5.39
C VAL A 18 8.59 1.71 6.44
N TYR A 19 7.33 2.12 6.30
CA TYR A 19 6.25 1.73 7.22
C TYR A 19 5.50 0.50 6.71
N HIS A 20 5.20 0.45 5.42
CA HIS A 20 4.52 -0.71 4.81
C HIS A 20 5.10 -1.01 3.43
N GLN A 21 5.04 -2.28 3.03
CA GLN A 21 5.49 -2.70 1.70
C GLN A 21 4.59 -3.78 1.14
N ILE A 22 4.26 -3.64 -0.14
CA ILE A 22 3.44 -4.60 -0.88
C ILE A 22 4.29 -5.17 -1.99
N TYR A 23 4.42 -6.49 -2.00
CA TYR A 23 5.02 -7.23 -3.10
C TYR A 23 3.93 -7.77 -4.01
N ARG A 24 4.14 -7.69 -5.32
CA ARG A 24 3.18 -8.20 -6.29
C ARG A 24 3.03 -9.72 -6.20
N GLY A 25 4.13 -10.46 -6.17
CA GLY A 25 4.11 -11.92 -6.24
C GLY A 25 3.27 -12.41 -7.42
N ASN A 26 2.27 -13.24 -7.14
CA ASN A 26 1.29 -13.74 -8.12
C ASN A 26 0.00 -12.90 -8.22
N CYS A 27 -0.08 -11.75 -7.55
CA CYS A 27 -1.28 -10.91 -7.62
C CYS A 27 -1.49 -10.36 -9.04
N SER A 28 -2.76 -10.43 -9.47
CA SER A 28 -3.27 -9.72 -10.63
C SER A 28 -3.21 -8.19 -10.42
N TYR A 29 -3.39 -7.44 -11.51
CA TYR A 29 -3.37 -5.98 -11.44
C TYR A 29 -4.47 -5.42 -10.53
N ASP A 30 -5.68 -5.97 -10.61
CA ASP A 30 -6.80 -5.58 -9.76
C ASP A 30 -6.56 -5.93 -8.29
N GLU A 31 -6.06 -7.13 -7.98
CA GLU A 31 -5.72 -7.49 -6.60
C GLU A 31 -4.64 -6.58 -6.01
N MET A 32 -3.62 -6.25 -6.81
CA MET A 32 -2.59 -5.33 -6.36
C MET A 32 -3.13 -3.91 -6.18
N TYR A 33 -4.02 -3.47 -7.07
CA TYR A 33 -4.70 -2.18 -6.94
C TYR A 33 -5.52 -2.12 -5.65
N GLN A 34 -6.34 -3.13 -5.38
CA GLN A 34 -7.15 -3.21 -4.14
C GLN A 34 -6.25 -3.18 -2.90
N LYS A 35 -5.18 -3.98 -2.86
CA LYS A 35 -4.23 -3.96 -1.72
C LYS A 35 -3.59 -2.59 -1.49
N ILE A 36 -3.24 -1.86 -2.56
CA ILE A 36 -2.70 -0.50 -2.46
C ILE A 36 -3.76 0.47 -1.93
N SER A 37 -5.00 0.38 -2.43
CA SER A 37 -6.13 1.19 -1.98
C SER A 37 -6.49 0.94 -0.52
N ASP A 38 -6.52 -0.31 -0.08
CA ASP A 38 -6.80 -0.71 1.30
C ASP A 38 -5.71 -0.19 2.24
N THR A 39 -4.44 -0.33 1.84
CA THR A 39 -3.31 0.17 2.62
C THR A 39 -3.37 1.69 2.75
N LEU A 40 -3.67 2.42 1.66
CA LEU A 40 -3.80 3.87 1.76
C LEU A 40 -4.97 4.26 2.66
N THR A 41 -6.12 3.58 2.53
CA THR A 41 -7.30 3.81 3.38
C THR A 41 -6.99 3.53 4.85
N LEU A 42 -6.26 2.45 5.14
CA LEU A 42 -5.78 2.14 6.48
C LEU A 42 -4.86 3.25 7.03
N LEU A 43 -3.97 3.79 6.20
CA LEU A 43 -3.06 4.86 6.60
C LEU A 43 -3.79 6.19 6.84
N THR A 44 -4.80 6.52 6.01
CA THR A 44 -5.57 7.76 6.15
C THR A 44 -6.61 7.68 7.27
N THR A 45 -7.19 6.50 7.53
CA THR A 45 -8.27 6.32 8.50
C THR A 45 -7.76 5.77 9.85
N GLY A 46 -6.58 5.16 9.87
CA GLY A 46 -5.98 4.49 11.04
C GLY A 46 -4.74 5.18 11.61
N GLY A 47 -4.32 6.34 11.08
CA GLY A 47 -3.22 7.13 11.63
C GLY A 47 -3.51 7.77 13.00
N ASP A 48 -4.76 7.71 13.48
CA ASP A 48 -5.25 8.34 14.72
C ASP A 48 -5.94 7.35 15.67
N LYS A 49 -5.47 6.10 15.70
CA LYS A 49 -5.90 5.12 16.72
C LYS A 49 -4.71 4.68 17.54
N ASN A 50 -4.14 5.64 18.28
CA ASN A 50 -3.52 5.30 19.55
C ASN A 50 -4.67 5.09 20.55
N ALA A 51 -4.90 3.83 20.90
CA ALA A 51 -5.56 3.42 22.14
C ALA A 51 -4.55 2.60 22.93
#